data_AF-A0AAV8Y0E9-F1
#
_entry.id   AF-A0AAV8Y0E9-F1
#
_cell.length_a   1.000
_cell.length_b   1.000
_cell.length_c   1.000
_cell.angle_alpha   90.00
_cell.angle_beta   90.00
_cell.angle_gamma   90.00
#
_symmetry.space_group_name_H-M   'P 1'
#
loop_
_entity.id
_entity.type
_entity.pdbx_description
1 polymer ?
#
loop_
_entity_poly.entity_id
_entity_poly.type
_entity_poly.pdbx_seq_one_letter_code
_entity_poly.pdbx_strand_id
1 'polypeptide(L)'
;MTSLKCKEIFCIIYSALLFISGILLITFSVILSYRVFYHFNFIPSSTIGPFIVIFILGFLHLFLTWLGIKGPTREHNFHIILFMIFTLILLISEFAVGIWTMMLWSEVSVESYVLMSKSFNYATKDATPISCTNPDLSNGTVKYIYEKGCREPLIKYVKYILMDGALIGFISGLFQALGIFAFYTFFKTLRKERAERMQRMMTLQREQSIQGQQSQQMSPQPTITPPAVITPPPTATPPVTTS
;
A
#
# COMPACT_ATOMS: atom_id res chain seq x y z
N MET A 1 27.46 -6.56 -2.70
CA MET A 1 26.59 -5.37 -2.86
C MET A 1 25.55 -5.51 -3.97
N THR A 2 25.85 -6.18 -5.10
CA THR A 2 24.93 -6.32 -6.26
C THR A 2 23.58 -6.98 -5.93
N SER A 3 23.54 -7.95 -5.02
CA SER A 3 22.30 -8.62 -4.62
C SER A 3 21.31 -7.70 -3.88
N LEU A 4 21.80 -6.72 -3.10
CA LEU A 4 20.93 -5.77 -2.40
C LEU A 4 20.27 -4.80 -3.38
N LYS A 5 21.06 -4.28 -4.34
CA LYS A 5 20.58 -3.38 -5.39
C LYS A 5 19.52 -4.02 -6.28
N CYS A 6 19.68 -5.31 -6.61
CA CYS A 6 18.65 -6.06 -7.35
C CYS A 6 17.32 -6.13 -6.58
N LYS A 7 17.35 -6.44 -5.27
CA LYS A 7 16.14 -6.49 -4.43
C LYS A 7 15.49 -5.12 -4.24
N GLU A 8 16.30 -4.06 -4.12
CA GLU A 8 15.84 -2.67 -4.06
C GLU A 8 15.06 -2.30 -5.33
N ILE A 9 15.64 -2.58 -6.51
CA ILE A 9 14.99 -2.36 -7.81
C ILE A 9 13.69 -3.16 -7.92
N PHE A 10 13.68 -4.42 -7.49
CA PHE A 10 12.47 -5.24 -7.50
C PHE A 10 11.35 -4.65 -6.65
N CYS A 11 11.65 -4.10 -5.46
CA CYS A 11 10.67 -3.42 -4.61
C CYS A 11 10.14 -2.13 -5.26
N ILE A 12 11.00 -1.38 -5.97
CA ILE A 12 10.60 -0.17 -6.72
C ILE A 12 9.67 -0.53 -7.87
N ILE A 13 10.01 -1.55 -8.67
CA ILE A 13 9.17 -2.06 -9.76
C ILE A 13 7.81 -2.51 -9.21
N TYR A 14 7.80 -3.28 -8.12
CA TYR A 14 6.56 -3.69 -7.49
C TYR A 14 5.71 -2.49 -7.03
N SER A 15 6.33 -1.47 -6.42
CA SER A 15 5.62 -0.26 -5.98
C SER A 15 5.00 0.51 -7.15
N ALA A 16 5.68 0.54 -8.30
CA ALA A 16 5.17 1.14 -9.54
C ALA A 16 4.00 0.32 -10.13
N LEU A 17 4.07 -1.01 -10.08
CA LEU A 17 2.95 -1.88 -10.48
C LEU A 17 1.75 -1.69 -9.54
N LEU A 18 1.98 -1.54 -8.24
CA LEU A 18 0.93 -1.25 -7.26
C LEU A 18 0.28 0.12 -7.48
N PHE A 19 1.04 1.10 -7.98
CA PHE A 19 0.52 2.41 -8.39
C PHE A 19 -0.46 2.29 -9.56
N ILE A 20 -0.03 1.58 -10.61
CA ILE A 20 -0.85 1.32 -11.79
C ILE A 20 -2.11 0.56 -11.38
N SER A 21 -1.99 -0.45 -10.52
CA SER A 21 -3.11 -1.18 -9.93
C SER A 21 -4.09 -0.24 -9.23
N GLY A 22 -3.60 0.67 -8.38
CA GLY A 22 -4.45 1.65 -7.69
C GLY A 22 -5.25 2.53 -8.66
N ILE A 23 -4.61 3.05 -9.73
CA ILE A 23 -5.30 3.84 -10.76
C ILE A 23 -6.37 3.00 -11.48
N LEU A 24 -6.03 1.75 -11.84
CA LEU A 24 -6.98 0.85 -12.49
C LEU A 24 -8.18 0.56 -11.57
N LEU A 25 -7.97 0.25 -10.28
CA LEU A 25 -9.05 -0.01 -9.33
C LEU A 25 -9.99 1.20 -9.18
N ILE A 26 -9.44 2.41 -9.08
CA ILE A 26 -10.23 3.65 -9.03
C ILE A 26 -11.05 3.81 -10.32
N THR A 27 -10.39 3.65 -11.48
CA THR A 27 -11.04 3.81 -12.79
C THR A 27 -12.15 2.79 -12.99
N PHE A 28 -11.89 1.51 -12.72
CA PHE A 28 -12.89 0.45 -12.80
C PHE A 28 -14.04 0.69 -11.82
N SER A 29 -13.75 1.07 -10.58
CA SER A 29 -14.81 1.36 -9.60
C SER A 29 -15.72 2.51 -10.06
N VAL A 30 -15.16 3.59 -10.61
CA VAL A 30 -15.95 4.71 -11.15
C VAL A 30 -16.80 4.27 -12.35
N ILE A 31 -16.23 3.50 -13.29
CA ILE A 31 -16.96 2.98 -14.46
C ILE A 31 -18.09 2.04 -14.04
N LEU A 32 -17.82 1.12 -13.12
CA LEU A 32 -18.82 0.18 -12.61
C LEU A 32 -19.92 0.91 -11.83
N SER A 33 -19.53 1.85 -10.96
CA SER A 33 -20.48 2.69 -10.23
C SER A 33 -21.37 3.47 -11.19
N TYR A 34 -20.80 4.11 -12.21
CA TYR A 34 -21.55 4.84 -13.23
C TYR A 34 -22.55 3.92 -13.97
N ARG A 35 -22.12 2.72 -14.37
CA ARG A 35 -22.99 1.72 -15.00
C ARG A 35 -24.13 1.27 -14.10
N VAL A 36 -23.85 1.07 -12.81
CA VAL A 36 -24.87 0.68 -11.83
C VAL A 36 -25.84 1.85 -11.60
N PHE A 37 -25.35 3.09 -11.43
CA PHE A 37 -26.15 4.32 -11.29
C PHE A 37 -27.15 4.51 -12.42
N TYR A 38 -26.77 4.20 -13.66
CA TYR A 38 -27.69 4.25 -14.79
C TYR A 38 -28.87 3.27 -14.69
N HIS A 39 -28.72 2.19 -13.92
CA HIS A 39 -29.71 1.12 -13.75
C HIS A 39 -30.27 1.02 -12.33
N PHE A 40 -30.07 2.03 -11.46
CA PHE A 40 -30.45 1.97 -10.04
C PHE A 40 -31.93 1.70 -9.78
N ASN A 41 -32.82 2.06 -10.70
CA ASN A 41 -34.26 1.74 -10.60
C ASN A 41 -34.56 0.23 -10.65
N PHE A 42 -33.58 -0.57 -11.07
CA PHE A 42 -33.72 -2.01 -11.27
C PHE A 42 -32.70 -2.84 -10.48
N ILE A 43 -31.76 -2.19 -9.76
CA ILE A 43 -30.70 -2.86 -9.00
C ILE A 43 -30.87 -2.52 -7.52
N PRO A 44 -30.83 -3.50 -6.61
CA PRO A 44 -30.97 -3.23 -5.18
C PRO A 44 -29.78 -2.39 -4.68
N SER A 45 -30.06 -1.46 -3.76
CA SER A 45 -29.03 -0.56 -3.21
C SER A 45 -27.94 -1.31 -2.44
N SER A 46 -28.20 -2.55 -2.00
CA SER A 46 -27.21 -3.46 -1.41
C SER A 46 -26.01 -3.71 -2.31
N THR A 47 -26.19 -3.59 -3.63
CA THR A 47 -25.13 -3.88 -4.62
C THR A 47 -24.09 -2.76 -4.74
N ILE A 48 -24.33 -1.57 -4.18
CA ILE A 48 -23.36 -0.46 -4.30
C ILE A 48 -22.14 -0.63 -3.40
N GLY A 49 -22.28 -1.34 -2.28
CA GLY A 49 -21.26 -1.46 -1.24
C GLY A 49 -19.89 -1.91 -1.76
N PRO A 50 -19.78 -3.04 -2.48
CA PRO A 50 -18.52 -3.53 -3.00
C PRO A 50 -17.77 -2.51 -3.88
N PHE A 51 -18.47 -1.71 -4.69
CA PHE A 51 -17.83 -0.71 -5.55
C PHE A 51 -17.21 0.45 -4.76
N ILE A 52 -17.91 0.92 -3.72
CA ILE A 52 -17.38 1.94 -2.80
C ILE A 52 -16.12 1.42 -2.09
N VAL A 53 -16.13 0.15 -1.66
CA VAL A 53 -14.96 -0.45 -1.02
C VAL A 53 -13.79 -0.55 -2.00
N ILE A 54 -14.01 -1.02 -3.24
CA ILE A 54 -12.97 -1.06 -4.28
C ILE A 54 -12.39 0.34 -4.57
N PHE A 55 -13.24 1.37 -4.56
CA PHE A 55 -12.79 2.76 -4.74
C PHE A 55 -11.82 3.19 -3.63
N ILE A 56 -12.19 2.95 -2.37
CA ILE A 56 -11.36 3.28 -1.20
C ILE A 56 -10.05 2.47 -1.22
N LEU A 57 -10.12 1.17 -1.56
CA LEU A 57 -8.93 0.32 -1.72
C LEU A 57 -7.97 0.87 -2.77
N GLY A 58 -8.47 1.41 -3.87
CA GLY A 58 -7.67 2.07 -4.89
C GLY A 58 -6.85 3.26 -4.34
N PHE A 59 -7.46 4.13 -3.52
CA PHE A 59 -6.70 5.21 -2.86
C PHE A 59 -5.68 4.69 -1.85
N LEU A 60 -6.02 3.64 -1.11
CA LEU A 60 -5.07 3.01 -0.19
C LEU A 60 -3.87 2.41 -0.95
N HIS A 61 -4.08 1.84 -2.14
CA HIS A 61 -2.97 1.40 -3.01
C HIS A 61 -2.07 2.58 -3.41
N LEU A 62 -2.63 3.72 -3.83
CA LEU A 62 -1.82 4.90 -4.16
C LEU A 62 -1.00 5.42 -2.96
N PHE A 63 -1.59 5.39 -1.76
CA PHE A 63 -0.87 5.73 -0.53
C PHE A 63 0.25 4.71 -0.21
N LEU A 64 0.01 3.42 -0.44
CA LEU A 64 1.03 2.39 -0.28
C LEU A 64 2.16 2.51 -1.29
N THR A 65 1.89 2.89 -2.53
CA THR A 65 2.95 3.21 -3.50
C THR A 65 3.87 4.28 -2.95
N TRP A 66 3.31 5.35 -2.36
CA TRP A 66 4.13 6.41 -1.78
C TRP A 66 5.03 5.89 -0.65
N LEU A 67 4.52 5.02 0.22
CA LEU A 67 5.31 4.33 1.24
C LEU A 67 6.35 3.38 0.63
N GLY A 68 5.99 2.64 -0.41
CA GLY A 68 6.84 1.66 -1.10
C GLY A 68 8.02 2.30 -1.84
N ILE A 69 7.84 3.49 -2.40
CA ILE A 69 8.93 4.26 -3.03
C ILE A 69 9.82 4.91 -1.97
N LYS A 70 9.23 5.53 -0.93
CA LYS A 70 10.03 6.21 0.11
C LYS A 70 10.73 5.24 1.06
N GLY A 71 10.19 4.06 1.30
CA GLY A 71 10.71 3.08 2.25
C GLY A 71 12.16 2.66 1.96
N PRO A 72 12.48 2.14 0.77
CA PRO A 72 13.84 1.75 0.40
C PRO A 72 14.83 2.90 0.44
N THR A 73 14.42 4.11 0.02
CA THR A 73 15.32 5.28 -0.07
C THR A 73 15.72 5.87 1.28
N ARG A 74 14.89 5.74 2.32
CA ARG A 74 15.12 6.44 3.60
C ARG A 74 15.78 5.61 4.70
N GLU A 75 16.16 4.36 4.44
CA GLU A 75 16.78 3.42 5.40
C GLU A 75 16.03 3.23 6.75
N HIS A 76 14.94 3.94 7.02
CA HIS A 76 14.16 3.80 8.24
C HIS A 76 13.29 2.54 8.15
N ASN A 77 13.60 1.54 8.97
CA ASN A 77 12.86 0.27 9.08
C ASN A 77 11.35 0.47 9.26
N PHE A 78 10.96 1.58 9.88
CA PHE A 78 9.56 1.91 10.14
C PHE A 78 8.70 1.90 8.86
N HIS A 79 9.15 2.50 7.76
CA HIS A 79 8.35 2.60 6.54
C HIS A 79 8.12 1.23 5.88
N ILE A 80 9.15 0.36 5.89
CA ILE A 80 9.08 -0.99 5.32
C ILE A 80 8.12 -1.86 6.14
N ILE A 81 8.22 -1.81 7.47
CA ILE A 81 7.32 -2.56 8.37
C ILE A 81 5.89 -2.05 8.23
N LEU A 82 5.70 -0.73 8.21
CA LEU A 82 4.38 -0.10 8.03
C LEU A 82 3.74 -0.53 6.71
N PHE A 83 4.50 -0.49 5.61
CA PHE A 83 4.07 -0.97 4.30
C PHE A 83 3.64 -2.44 4.34
N MET A 84 4.42 -3.33 4.97
CA MET A 84 4.06 -4.74 5.10
C MET A 84 2.77 -4.96 5.90
N ILE A 85 2.59 -4.26 7.03
CA ILE A 85 1.40 -4.38 7.87
C ILE A 85 0.16 -3.92 7.10
N PHE A 86 0.21 -2.75 6.46
CA PHE A 86 -0.93 -2.28 5.68
C PHE A 86 -1.22 -3.16 4.47
N THR A 87 -0.21 -3.67 3.77
CA THR A 87 -0.43 -4.60 2.64
C THR A 87 -1.08 -5.89 3.12
N LEU A 88 -0.74 -6.39 4.31
CA LEU A 88 -1.41 -7.55 4.91
C LEU A 88 -2.87 -7.26 5.25
N ILE A 89 -3.17 -6.08 5.80
CA ILE A 89 -4.54 -5.66 6.08
C ILE A 89 -5.34 -5.58 4.78
N LEU A 90 -4.77 -4.96 3.73
CA LEU A 90 -5.41 -4.89 2.42
C LEU A 90 -5.67 -6.27 1.82
N LEU A 91 -4.74 -7.21 1.96
CA LEU A 91 -4.90 -8.58 1.50
C LEU A 91 -6.13 -9.24 2.14
N ILE A 92 -6.26 -9.12 3.46
CA ILE A 92 -7.41 -9.67 4.19
C ILE A 92 -8.70 -8.98 3.76
N SER A 93 -8.70 -7.64 3.62
CA SER A 93 -9.86 -6.89 3.17
C SER A 93 -10.27 -7.25 1.73
N GLU A 94 -9.32 -7.42 0.81
CA GLU A 94 -9.59 -7.81 -0.58
C GLU A 94 -10.16 -9.23 -0.68
N PHE A 95 -9.62 -10.18 0.10
CA PHE A 95 -10.23 -11.50 0.20
C PHE A 95 -11.65 -11.43 0.75
N ALA A 96 -11.89 -10.63 1.80
CA ALA A 96 -13.23 -10.46 2.36
C ALA A 96 -14.21 -9.86 1.34
N VAL A 97 -13.79 -8.85 0.57
CA VAL A 97 -14.61 -8.24 -0.50
C VAL A 97 -14.84 -9.21 -1.65
N GLY A 98 -13.86 -10.04 -2.01
CA GLY A 98 -14.01 -11.09 -3.03
C GLY A 98 -15.04 -12.13 -2.61
N ILE A 99 -14.98 -12.61 -1.36
CA ILE A 99 -15.96 -13.54 -0.79
C ILE A 99 -17.35 -12.88 -0.71
N TRP A 100 -17.42 -11.63 -0.25
CA TRP A 100 -18.67 -10.86 -0.22
C TRP A 100 -19.29 -10.80 -1.61
N THR A 101 -18.51 -10.44 -2.64
CA THR A 101 -18.99 -10.32 -4.02
C THR A 101 -19.50 -11.66 -4.55
N MET A 102 -18.82 -12.77 -4.24
CA MET A 102 -19.25 -14.12 -4.57
C MET A 102 -20.53 -14.54 -3.84
N MET A 103 -20.73 -14.12 -2.60
CA MET A 103 -21.98 -14.34 -1.87
C MET A 103 -23.13 -13.53 -2.48
N LEU A 104 -22.86 -12.26 -2.80
CA LEU A 104 -23.84 -11.36 -3.39
C LEU A 104 -24.30 -11.83 -4.79
N TRP A 105 -23.45 -12.56 -5.52
CA TRP A 105 -23.82 -13.19 -6.79
C TRP A 105 -25.05 -14.11 -6.70
N SER A 106 -25.16 -14.90 -5.63
CA SER A 106 -26.28 -15.84 -5.50
C SER A 106 -27.56 -15.08 -5.15
N GLU A 107 -27.45 -14.11 -4.24
CA GLU A 107 -28.56 -13.28 -3.76
C GLU A 107 -29.11 -12.33 -4.83
N VAL A 108 -28.24 -11.70 -5.63
CA VAL A 108 -28.65 -10.74 -6.66
C VAL A 108 -29.59 -11.39 -7.68
N SER A 109 -29.46 -12.70 -7.93
CA SER A 109 -30.32 -13.41 -8.87
C SER A 109 -31.78 -13.51 -8.38
N VAL A 110 -31.98 -13.55 -7.06
CA VAL A 110 -33.30 -13.60 -6.42
C VAL A 110 -33.84 -12.18 -6.20
N GLU A 111 -33.03 -11.26 -5.69
CA GLU A 111 -33.46 -9.88 -5.45
C GLU A 111 -33.80 -9.14 -6.76
N SER A 112 -32.99 -9.30 -7.80
CA SER A 112 -33.27 -8.70 -9.11
C SER A 112 -34.59 -9.19 -9.69
N TYR A 113 -34.97 -10.44 -9.43
CA TYR A 113 -36.27 -10.96 -9.86
C TYR A 113 -37.45 -10.24 -9.18
N VAL A 114 -37.37 -10.05 -7.85
CA VAL A 114 -38.43 -9.39 -7.08
C VAL A 114 -38.52 -7.91 -7.45
N LEU A 115 -37.38 -7.22 -7.54
CA LEU A 115 -37.34 -5.79 -7.84
C LEU A 115 -37.83 -5.51 -9.27
N MET A 116 -37.39 -6.30 -10.25
CA MET A 116 -37.83 -6.13 -11.64
C MET A 116 -39.34 -6.40 -11.78
N SER A 117 -39.88 -7.42 -11.11
CA SER A 117 -41.33 -7.70 -11.11
C SER A 117 -42.13 -6.57 -10.48
N LYS A 118 -41.62 -5.96 -9.39
CA LYS A 118 -42.24 -4.75 -8.81
C LYS A 118 -42.20 -3.58 -9.79
N SER A 119 -41.06 -3.29 -10.40
CA SER A 119 -40.92 -2.18 -11.36
C SER A 119 -41.82 -2.34 -12.58
N PHE A 120 -42.00 -3.56 -13.11
CA PHE A 120 -42.94 -3.82 -14.21
C PHE A 120 -44.41 -3.59 -13.83
N ASN A 121 -44.80 -3.96 -12.61
CA ASN A 121 -46.16 -3.70 -12.12
C ASN A 121 -46.45 -2.21 -11.87
N TYR A 122 -45.42 -1.39 -11.69
CA TYR A 122 -45.55 0.08 -11.62
C TYR A 122 -45.45 0.75 -13.00
N ALA A 123 -44.67 0.18 -13.94
CA ALA A 123 -44.41 0.74 -15.27
C ALA A 123 -45.56 0.55 -16.28
N THR A 124 -46.69 -0.03 -15.87
CA THR A 124 -47.93 -0.17 -16.66
C THR A 124 -48.59 1.16 -17.07
N LYS A 125 -47.90 2.30 -16.89
CA LYS A 125 -48.34 3.65 -17.30
C LYS A 125 -47.21 4.47 -17.95
N ASP A 126 -46.74 4.06 -19.14
CA ASP A 126 -46.09 4.96 -20.15
C ASP A 126 -44.55 4.96 -20.38
N ALA A 127 -43.73 4.03 -19.86
CA ALA A 127 -42.31 3.96 -20.29
C ALA A 127 -41.66 2.56 -20.23
N THR A 128 -41.20 2.04 -21.36
CA THR A 128 -40.36 0.84 -21.44
C THR A 128 -38.87 1.18 -21.25
N PRO A 129 -38.14 0.53 -20.33
CA PRO A 129 -36.74 0.84 -20.07
C PRO A 129 -35.82 0.45 -21.24
N ILE A 130 -34.78 1.25 -21.50
CA ILE A 130 -33.85 1.08 -22.64
C ILE A 130 -33.13 -0.28 -22.63
N SER A 131 -32.87 -0.85 -21.45
CA SER A 131 -32.26 -2.18 -21.27
C SER A 131 -33.08 -3.34 -21.85
N CYS A 132 -34.33 -3.08 -22.24
CA CYS A 132 -35.22 -4.04 -22.90
C CYS A 132 -35.12 -4.07 -24.42
N THR A 133 -34.35 -3.15 -24.99
CA THR A 133 -34.28 -2.96 -26.44
C THR A 133 -33.08 -3.68 -27.01
N ASN A 134 -33.26 -4.45 -28.07
CA ASN A 134 -32.15 -5.05 -28.79
C ASN A 134 -31.48 -3.99 -29.69
N PRO A 135 -30.22 -3.59 -29.42
CA PRO A 135 -29.54 -2.56 -30.22
C PRO A 135 -29.29 -3.02 -31.67
N ASP A 136 -29.12 -4.32 -31.90
CA ASP A 136 -28.81 -4.88 -33.23
C ASP A 136 -30.03 -4.86 -34.17
N LEU A 137 -31.24 -4.78 -33.62
CA LEU A 137 -32.48 -4.71 -34.40
C LEU A 137 -33.12 -3.31 -34.36
N SER A 138 -32.65 -2.40 -33.50
CA SER A 138 -33.29 -1.09 -33.35
C SER A 138 -32.90 -0.14 -34.47
N ASN A 139 -33.73 -0.11 -35.51
CA ASN A 139 -33.59 0.85 -36.60
C ASN A 139 -34.35 2.12 -36.23
N GLY A 140 -33.68 3.09 -35.57
CA GLY A 140 -34.03 4.52 -35.34
C GLY A 140 -35.43 4.89 -34.80
N THR A 141 -36.49 4.31 -35.34
CA THR A 141 -37.91 4.54 -35.06
C THR A 141 -38.59 3.34 -34.40
N VAL A 142 -38.06 2.11 -34.51
CA VAL A 142 -38.67 0.91 -33.91
C VAL A 142 -37.77 0.31 -32.83
N LYS A 143 -38.30 0.28 -31.59
CA LYS A 143 -37.67 -0.39 -30.45
C LYS A 143 -38.17 -1.83 -30.38
N TYR A 144 -37.33 -2.78 -30.82
CA TYR A 144 -37.63 -4.20 -30.66
C TYR A 144 -37.36 -4.63 -29.22
N ILE A 145 -38.43 -5.00 -28.52
CA ILE A 145 -38.38 -5.58 -27.17
C ILE A 145 -38.00 -7.05 -27.32
N TYR A 146 -37.07 -7.55 -26.50
CA TYR A 146 -36.77 -8.98 -26.46
C TYR A 146 -38.04 -9.81 -26.22
N GLU A 147 -38.31 -10.76 -27.10
CA GLU A 147 -39.49 -11.66 -27.02
C GLU A 147 -39.52 -12.47 -25.71
N LYS A 148 -38.34 -12.76 -25.15
CA LYS A 148 -38.16 -13.42 -23.84
C LYS A 148 -38.14 -12.45 -22.64
N GLY A 149 -38.35 -11.16 -22.87
CA GLY A 149 -38.22 -10.10 -21.88
C GLY A 149 -36.76 -9.73 -21.55
N CYS A 150 -36.58 -8.63 -20.82
CA CYS A 150 -35.27 -8.03 -20.48
C CYS A 150 -34.61 -8.70 -19.26
N ARG A 151 -35.30 -9.69 -18.68
CA ARG A 151 -34.96 -10.34 -17.43
C ARG A 151 -33.63 -11.10 -17.53
N GLU A 152 -33.58 -12.06 -18.45
CA GLU A 152 -32.40 -12.93 -18.59
C GLU A 152 -31.15 -12.15 -19.00
N PRO A 153 -31.22 -11.21 -19.98
CA PRO A 153 -30.05 -10.39 -20.33
C PRO A 153 -29.53 -9.55 -19.17
N LEU A 154 -30.41 -8.92 -18.39
CA LEU A 154 -30.02 -8.09 -17.25
C LEU A 154 -29.36 -8.91 -16.14
N ILE A 155 -29.96 -10.04 -15.75
CA ILE A 155 -29.38 -10.93 -14.73
C ILE A 155 -28.02 -11.44 -15.21
N LYS A 156 -27.91 -11.85 -16.48
CA LYS A 156 -26.65 -12.32 -17.06
C LYS A 156 -25.58 -11.22 -17.05
N TYR A 157 -25.95 -9.98 -17.37
CA TYR A 157 -25.05 -8.83 -17.36
C TYR A 157 -24.54 -8.47 -15.95
N VAL A 158 -25.44 -8.36 -14.96
CA VAL A 158 -25.07 -8.07 -13.56
C VAL A 158 -24.18 -9.18 -13.01
N LYS A 159 -24.49 -10.43 -13.34
CA LYS A 159 -23.63 -11.57 -13.08
C LYS A 159 -22.24 -11.31 -13.66
N TYR A 160 -22.05 -11.16 -14.97
CA TYR A 160 -20.71 -10.92 -15.53
C TYR A 160 -19.90 -9.83 -14.80
N ILE A 161 -20.52 -8.69 -14.47
CA ILE A 161 -19.86 -7.62 -13.70
C ILE A 161 -19.37 -8.09 -12.33
N LEU A 162 -20.19 -8.81 -11.58
CA LEU A 162 -19.80 -9.36 -10.27
C LEU A 162 -18.68 -10.40 -10.42
N MET A 163 -18.65 -11.16 -11.52
CA MET A 163 -17.60 -12.16 -11.78
C MET A 163 -16.27 -11.46 -12.03
N ASP A 164 -16.29 -10.41 -12.85
CA ASP A 164 -15.13 -9.60 -13.16
C ASP A 164 -14.59 -8.94 -11.88
N GLY A 165 -15.48 -8.41 -11.01
CA GLY A 165 -15.10 -7.87 -9.71
C GLY A 165 -14.42 -8.90 -8.80
N ALA A 166 -14.98 -10.11 -8.69
CA ALA A 166 -14.40 -11.19 -7.90
C ALA A 166 -13.04 -11.65 -8.45
N LEU A 167 -12.92 -11.77 -9.78
CA LEU A 167 -11.67 -12.14 -10.46
C LEU A 167 -10.57 -11.11 -10.24
N ILE A 168 -10.88 -9.82 -10.39
CA ILE A 168 -9.95 -8.72 -10.12
C ILE A 168 -9.48 -8.75 -8.66
N GLY A 169 -10.41 -8.96 -7.72
CA GLY A 169 -10.08 -9.08 -6.30
C GLY A 169 -9.11 -10.23 -6.02
N PHE A 170 -9.31 -11.40 -6.63
CA PHE A 170 -8.41 -12.54 -6.46
C PHE A 170 -7.03 -12.30 -7.07
N ILE A 171 -6.97 -11.75 -8.28
CA ILE A 171 -5.70 -11.39 -8.95
C ILE A 171 -4.94 -10.35 -8.13
N SER A 172 -5.63 -9.33 -7.60
CA SER A 172 -5.05 -8.32 -6.71
C SER A 172 -4.50 -8.95 -5.43
N GLY A 173 -5.23 -9.87 -4.80
CA GLY A 173 -4.77 -10.58 -3.61
C GLY A 173 -3.50 -11.42 -3.86
N LEU A 174 -3.42 -12.12 -5.00
CA LEU A 174 -2.20 -12.83 -5.39
C LEU A 174 -1.02 -11.87 -5.61
N PHE A 175 -1.27 -10.75 -6.28
CA PHE A 175 -0.28 -9.72 -6.51
C PHE A 175 0.25 -9.13 -5.18
N GLN A 176 -0.63 -8.88 -4.22
CA GLN A 176 -0.27 -8.42 -2.87
C GLN A 176 0.55 -9.45 -2.09
N ALA A 177 0.19 -10.74 -2.17
CA ALA A 177 0.97 -11.80 -1.54
C ALA A 177 2.41 -11.85 -2.07
N LEU A 178 2.59 -11.68 -3.39
CA LEU A 178 3.91 -11.54 -4.02
C LEU A 178 4.65 -10.31 -3.50
N GLY A 179 3.96 -9.18 -3.32
CA GLY A 179 4.51 -7.97 -2.71
C GLY A 179 5.01 -8.16 -1.30
N ILE A 180 4.20 -8.79 -0.44
CA ILE A 180 4.57 -9.10 0.95
C ILE A 180 5.82 -9.99 0.96
N PHE A 181 5.87 -11.01 0.09
CA PHE A 181 7.04 -11.88 -0.03
C PHE A 181 8.29 -11.10 -0.49
N ALA A 182 8.16 -10.24 -1.50
CA ALA A 182 9.23 -9.38 -2.00
C ALA A 182 9.80 -8.47 -0.90
N PHE A 183 8.94 -7.73 -0.21
CA PHE A 183 9.35 -6.81 0.85
C PHE A 183 9.88 -7.53 2.08
N TYR A 184 9.32 -8.69 2.43
CA TYR A 184 9.83 -9.52 3.53
C TYR A 184 11.25 -10.03 3.25
N THR A 185 11.51 -10.55 2.05
CA THR A 185 12.86 -11.02 1.67
C THR A 185 13.87 -9.87 1.61
N PHE A 186 13.47 -8.69 1.12
CA PHE A 186 14.28 -7.47 1.17
C PHE A 186 14.58 -7.05 2.61
N PHE A 187 13.55 -6.98 3.46
CA PHE A 187 13.69 -6.60 4.86
C PHE A 187 14.59 -7.56 5.64
N LYS A 188 14.43 -8.88 5.45
CA LYS A 188 15.30 -9.89 6.07
C LYS A 188 16.76 -9.71 5.64
N THR A 189 16.99 -9.41 4.36
CA THR A 189 18.34 -9.14 3.82
C THR A 189 18.94 -7.88 4.45
N LEU A 190 18.17 -6.79 4.53
CA LEU A 190 18.59 -5.54 5.16
C LEU A 190 18.93 -5.74 6.64
N ARG A 191 18.11 -6.48 7.39
CA ARG A 191 18.38 -6.75 8.81
C ARG A 191 19.67 -7.54 8.99
N LYS A 192 19.92 -8.54 8.15
CA LYS A 192 21.17 -9.32 8.18
C LYS A 192 22.38 -8.43 7.95
N GLU A 193 22.36 -7.61 6.89
CA GLU A 193 23.47 -6.74 6.56
C GLU A 193 23.72 -5.67 7.65
N ARG A 194 22.65 -5.13 8.26
CA ARG A 194 22.78 -4.20 9.39
C ARG A 194 23.36 -4.86 10.63
N ALA A 195 22.96 -6.09 10.94
CA ALA A 195 23.53 -6.84 12.05
C ALA A 195 25.04 -7.06 11.84
N GLU A 196 25.46 -7.41 10.62
CA GLU A 196 26.87 -7.56 10.26
C GLU A 196 27.65 -6.23 10.31
N ARG A 197 27.05 -5.10 9.89
CA ARG A 197 27.68 -3.77 10.02
C ARG A 197 27.82 -3.35 11.48
N MET A 198 26.79 -3.61 12.30
CA MET A 198 26.81 -3.30 13.72
C MET A 198 27.86 -4.15 14.46
N GLN A 199 27.96 -5.44 14.14
CA GLN A 199 29.02 -6.31 14.67
C GLN A 199 30.42 -5.82 14.27
N ARG A 200 30.63 -5.41 13.01
CA ARG A 200 31.90 -4.83 12.56
C ARG A 200 32.26 -3.53 13.30
N MET A 201 31.28 -2.68 13.58
CA MET A 201 31.52 -1.47 14.38
C MET A 201 31.89 -1.82 15.83
N MET A 202 31.23 -2.81 16.44
CA MET A 202 31.56 -3.27 17.79
C MET A 202 32.95 -3.90 17.89
N THR A 203 33.37 -4.67 16.87
CA THR A 203 34.73 -5.26 16.84
C THR A 203 35.80 -4.18 16.70
N LEU A 204 35.61 -3.21 15.80
CA LEU A 204 36.54 -2.08 15.64
C LEU A 204 36.63 -1.23 16.91
N GLN A 205 35.50 -0.98 17.59
CA GLN A 205 35.48 -0.26 18.86
C GLN A 205 36.24 -1.01 19.97
N ARG A 206 36.16 -2.34 19.99
CA ARG A 206 36.93 -3.19 20.92
C ARG A 206 38.43 -3.18 20.61
N GLU A 207 38.82 -3.15 19.34
CA GLU A 207 40.23 -3.05 18.96
C GLU A 207 40.81 -1.68 19.34
N GLN A 208 40.04 -0.59 19.14
CA GLN A 208 40.44 0.74 19.56
C GLN A 208 40.62 0.88 21.07
N SER A 209 39.78 0.22 21.89
CA SER A 209 39.93 0.26 23.34
C SER A 209 41.19 -0.48 23.83
N ILE A 210 41.57 -1.58 23.17
CA ILE A 210 42.81 -2.33 23.49
C ILE A 210 44.04 -1.50 23.09
N GLN A 211 44.02 -0.89 21.91
CA GLN A 211 45.16 -0.08 21.42
C GLN A 211 45.38 1.18 22.26
N GLY A 212 44.31 1.78 22.79
CA GLY A 212 44.39 2.90 23.73
C GLY A 212 45.09 2.55 25.05
N GLN A 213 44.95 1.32 25.54
CA GLN A 213 45.67 0.87 26.74
C GLN A 213 47.16 0.64 26.48
N GLN A 214 47.51 0.02 25.35
CA GLN A 214 48.92 -0.20 24.99
C GLN A 214 49.68 1.11 24.80
N SER A 215 49.04 2.13 24.23
CA SER A 215 49.68 3.43 24.02
C SER A 215 49.96 4.20 25.32
N GLN A 216 49.17 4.00 26.38
CA GLN A 216 49.52 4.54 27.71
C GLN A 216 50.68 3.80 28.37
N GLN A 217 50.81 2.49 28.15
CA GLN A 217 51.88 1.69 28.75
C GLN A 217 53.25 1.93 28.07
N MET A 218 53.26 2.41 26.84
CA MET A 218 54.47 2.81 26.11
C MET A 218 54.80 4.30 26.20
N SER A 219 53.98 5.11 26.89
CA SER A 219 54.35 6.50 27.13
C SER A 219 55.57 6.51 28.06
N PRO A 220 56.72 7.08 27.63
CA PRO A 220 57.91 7.14 28.46
C PRO A 220 57.53 7.83 29.76
N GLN A 221 57.73 7.12 30.86
CA GLN A 221 57.48 7.62 32.20
C GLN A 221 58.18 8.98 32.29
N PRO A 222 57.46 10.09 32.59
CA PRO A 222 58.09 11.39 32.68
C PRO A 222 59.23 11.26 33.67
N THR A 223 60.45 11.44 33.18
CA THR A 223 61.64 11.48 34.01
C THR A 223 61.34 12.51 35.09
N ILE A 224 61.21 12.03 36.32
CA ILE A 224 60.95 12.88 37.49
C ILE A 224 62.20 13.73 37.65
N THR A 225 62.24 14.89 36.99
CA THR A 225 63.23 15.91 37.29
C THR A 225 63.00 16.31 38.75
N PRO A 226 64.03 16.23 39.60
CA PRO A 226 63.93 16.60 41.00
C PRO A 226 63.37 18.03 41.13
N PRO A 227 62.53 18.30 42.15
CA PRO A 227 61.88 19.59 42.30
C PRO A 227 62.93 20.70 42.33
N ALA A 228 62.85 21.59 41.34
CA ALA A 228 63.62 22.82 41.33
C ALA A 228 63.24 23.63 42.58
N VAL A 229 64.24 23.94 43.40
CA VAL A 229 64.13 24.81 44.56
C VAL A 229 63.54 26.15 44.11
N ILE A 230 62.31 26.40 44.53
CA ILE A 230 61.61 27.66 44.26
C ILE A 230 62.35 28.74 45.04
N THR A 231 63.08 29.59 44.32
CA THR A 231 63.62 30.82 44.89
C THR A 231 62.45 31.80 45.11
N PRO A 232 62.39 32.48 46.26
CA PRO A 232 61.28 33.35 46.62
C PRO A 232 61.20 34.57 45.68
N PRO A 233 59.99 35.08 45.41
CA PRO A 233 59.81 36.26 44.57
C PRO A 233 60.40 37.51 45.21
N PRO A 234 60.97 38.44 44.42
CA PRO A 234 61.51 39.69 44.92
C PRO A 234 60.39 40.58 45.47
N THR A 235 60.60 41.03 46.71
CA THR A 235 59.76 41.97 47.46
C THR A 235 59.55 43.26 46.66
N ALA A 236 58.28 43.61 46.43
CA ALA A 236 57.89 44.86 45.78
C ALA A 236 58.26 46.08 46.66
N THR A 237 59.02 47.01 46.09
CA THR A 237 59.35 48.31 46.65
C THR A 237 58.11 49.23 46.63
N PRO A 238 57.83 49.99 47.71
CA PRO A 238 56.70 50.90 47.77
C PRO A 238 56.88 52.15 46.88
N PRO A 239 55.78 52.79 46.43
CA PRO A 239 55.84 53.95 45.57
C PRO A 239 56.28 55.20 46.35
N VAL A 240 57.29 55.88 45.81
CA VAL A 240 57.75 57.20 46.24
C VAL A 240 56.68 58.23 45.92
N THR A 241 56.15 58.86 46.97
CA THR A 241 55.25 60.00 46.90
C THR A 241 56.04 61.21 46.40
N THR A 242 55.61 61.83 45.31
CA THR A 242 56.07 63.16 44.93
C THR A 242 54.88 64.12 44.94
N SER A 243 55.17 65.26 45.53
CA SER A 243 54.35 66.42 45.90
C SER A 243 53.63 67.10 44.75
#